data_AF-A0A7K2LZI7-F1
#
_entry.id   AF-A0A7K2LZI7-F1
#
_cell.length_a   1.000
_cell.length_b   1.000
_cell.length_c   1.000
_cell.angle_alpha   90.00
_cell.angle_beta   90.00
_cell.angle_gamma   90.00
#
_symmetry.space_group_name_H-M   'P 1'
#
loop_
_entity.id
_entity.type
_entity.pdbx_description
1 polymer ?
#
loop_
_entity_poly.entity_id
_entity_poly.type
_entity_poly.pdbx_seq_one_letter_code
_entity_poly.pdbx_strand_id
1 'polypeptide(L)'
;MTSPLADSFAKALDRTPPERGRPVKSASVEYKYREPHDAWGRSGYSMVSNDFLADVLAVLIARYGMSPVQSAVLLFCMGRQVEGRLKITHIKVARHLGVERANVTRALGSLENWHMIQRRANSVIVVNPLICFKGNGDLQREALEQLRQDARAALRKHYPEMREDVLALEQAASESFPEFARPAVPEPRTRQLAFGDNDVEEEAC
;
A
#
# COMPACT_ATOMS: atom_id res chain seq x y z
N MET A 1 -33.39 16.09 -32.61
CA MET A 1 -33.75 14.73 -32.18
C MET A 1 -33.07 14.49 -30.84
N THR A 2 -33.82 14.17 -29.79
CA THR A 2 -33.30 13.84 -28.46
C THR A 2 -32.83 12.38 -28.41
N SER A 3 -31.88 12.07 -27.53
CA SER A 3 -31.48 10.67 -27.30
C SER A 3 -32.41 10.05 -26.26
N PRO A 4 -33.16 8.97 -26.59
CA PRO A 4 -34.14 8.38 -25.67
C PRO A 4 -33.48 7.82 -24.40
N LEU A 5 -32.17 7.57 -24.45
CA LEU A 5 -31.36 7.07 -23.35
C LEU A 5 -31.09 8.14 -22.27
N ALA A 6 -31.14 9.43 -22.61
CA ALA A 6 -31.03 10.50 -21.61
C ALA A 6 -32.32 10.64 -20.80
N ASP A 7 -33.47 10.54 -21.47
CA ASP A 7 -34.79 10.68 -20.86
C ASP A 7 -35.12 9.49 -19.94
N SER A 8 -34.68 8.27 -20.27
CA SER A 8 -34.82 7.10 -19.39
C SER A 8 -33.99 7.21 -18.11
N PHE A 9 -32.76 7.73 -18.17
CA PHE A 9 -31.94 7.97 -16.98
C PHE A 9 -32.49 9.09 -16.08
N ALA A 10 -33.05 10.16 -16.65
CA ALA A 10 -33.71 11.20 -15.85
C ALA A 10 -34.94 10.67 -15.10
N LYS A 11 -35.75 9.85 -15.77
CA LYS A 11 -36.97 9.25 -15.21
C LYS A 11 -36.70 8.22 -14.10
N ALA A 12 -35.50 7.63 -14.07
CA ALA A 12 -35.08 6.68 -13.04
C ALA A 12 -34.50 7.34 -11.77
N LEU A 13 -34.37 8.68 -11.73
CA LEU A 13 -33.68 9.42 -10.67
C LEU A 13 -34.54 10.55 -10.04
N ASP A 14 -35.82 10.68 -10.42
CA ASP A 14 -36.75 11.74 -9.99
C ASP A 14 -36.14 13.16 -10.02
N ARG A 15 -35.30 13.42 -11.03
CA ARG A 15 -34.60 14.70 -11.22
C ARG A 15 -34.69 15.14 -12.68
N THR A 16 -35.16 16.37 -12.88
CA THR A 16 -35.14 17.01 -14.19
C THR A 16 -33.71 17.09 -14.75
N PRO A 17 -33.47 16.71 -16.01
CA PRO A 17 -32.13 16.71 -16.58
C PRO A 17 -31.62 18.16 -16.74
N PRO A 18 -30.32 18.42 -16.49
CA PRO A 18 -29.77 19.76 -16.55
C PRO A 18 -29.71 20.30 -17.99
N GLU A 19 -30.20 21.53 -18.18
CA GLU A 19 -30.15 22.25 -19.46
C GLU A 19 -28.70 22.44 -19.94
N ARG A 20 -28.43 22.07 -21.20
CA ARG A 20 -27.10 22.27 -21.80
C ARG A 20 -26.75 23.76 -21.85
N GLY A 21 -25.62 24.13 -21.24
CA GLY A 21 -25.04 25.47 -21.31
C GLY A 21 -24.97 26.24 -20.00
N ARG A 22 -25.61 25.78 -18.91
CA ARG A 22 -25.42 26.38 -17.59
C ARG A 22 -24.08 25.94 -16.96
N PRO A 23 -23.29 26.87 -16.39
CA PRO A 23 -22.11 26.50 -15.61
C PRO A 23 -22.50 25.77 -14.33
N VAL A 24 -21.66 24.82 -13.90
CA VAL A 24 -21.88 24.01 -12.69
C VAL A 24 -21.87 24.91 -11.45
N LYS A 25 -23.03 25.08 -10.79
CA LYS A 25 -23.17 25.96 -9.62
C LYS A 25 -22.47 25.43 -8.36
N SER A 26 -22.38 24.11 -8.22
CA SER A 26 -21.65 23.45 -7.14
C SER A 26 -21.41 21.98 -7.49
N ALA A 27 -20.37 21.39 -6.90
CA ALA A 27 -20.14 19.95 -6.87
C ALA A 27 -19.97 19.52 -5.41
N SER A 28 -20.84 18.64 -4.93
CA SER A 28 -20.84 18.14 -3.55
C SER A 28 -20.22 16.75 -3.50
N VAL A 29 -19.05 16.61 -2.87
CA VAL A 29 -18.41 15.31 -2.61
C VAL A 29 -18.96 14.74 -1.30
N GLU A 30 -19.68 13.62 -1.37
CA GLU A 30 -20.23 12.93 -0.20
C GLU A 30 -19.19 11.94 0.37
N TYR A 31 -18.51 12.31 1.45
CA TYR A 31 -17.52 11.44 2.11
C TYR A 31 -18.19 10.38 3.00
N LYS A 32 -18.41 9.18 2.44
CA LYS A 32 -18.87 8.02 3.21
C LYS A 32 -17.71 7.39 3.97
N TYR A 33 -17.46 7.87 5.17
CA TYR A 33 -16.59 7.21 6.13
C TYR A 33 -17.18 5.85 6.50
N ARG A 34 -16.45 4.78 6.18
CA ARG A 34 -16.77 3.42 6.63
C ARG A 34 -16.66 3.37 8.16
N GLU A 35 -17.54 2.60 8.81
CA GLU A 35 -17.40 2.33 10.25
C GLU A 35 -15.99 1.82 10.57
N PRO A 36 -15.39 2.26 11.70
CA PRO A 36 -14.06 1.84 12.07
C PRO A 36 -14.07 0.34 12.39
N HIS A 37 -13.37 -0.45 11.57
CA HIS A 37 -13.04 -1.84 11.93
C HIS A 37 -12.40 -1.86 13.31
N ASP A 38 -13.00 -2.55 14.28
CA ASP A 38 -12.49 -2.66 15.65
C ASP A 38 -11.60 -3.90 15.84
N ALA A 39 -10.67 -4.12 14.89
CA ALA A 39 -9.61 -5.10 15.01
C ALA A 39 -8.49 -4.56 15.93
N TRP A 40 -8.80 -4.48 17.22
CA TRP A 40 -7.85 -4.29 18.32
C TRP A 40 -7.19 -2.90 18.43
N GLY A 41 -8.01 -1.85 18.33
CA GLY A 41 -7.81 -0.63 19.10
C GLY A 41 -7.37 0.63 18.36
N ARG A 42 -7.37 1.75 19.11
CA ARG A 42 -7.27 3.15 18.64
C ARG A 42 -5.98 3.55 17.91
N SER A 43 -5.04 2.62 17.74
CA SER A 43 -3.79 2.87 17.02
C SER A 43 -3.99 2.95 15.50
N GLY A 44 -4.99 2.25 14.94
CA GLY A 44 -5.17 2.14 13.49
C GLY A 44 -4.10 1.29 12.79
N TYR A 45 -4.41 0.89 11.55
CA TYR A 45 -3.72 -0.15 10.79
C TYR A 45 -2.55 0.36 9.95
N SER A 46 -1.53 -0.48 9.78
CA SER A 46 -0.46 -0.31 8.79
C SER A 46 -0.62 -1.36 7.69
N MET A 47 -0.41 -0.97 6.43
CA MET A 47 -0.16 -1.93 5.35
C MET A 47 1.25 -2.51 5.52
N VAL A 48 1.39 -3.81 5.25
CA VAL A 48 2.64 -4.57 5.37
C VAL A 48 2.76 -5.45 4.13
N SER A 49 3.97 -5.64 3.58
CA SER A 49 4.18 -6.61 2.49
C SER A 49 4.00 -8.04 3.02
N ASN A 50 3.12 -8.82 2.36
CA ASN A 50 2.89 -10.23 2.68
C ASN A 50 4.15 -11.05 2.41
N ASP A 51 4.79 -10.81 1.26
CA ASP A 51 6.03 -11.46 0.81
C ASP A 51 7.17 -11.18 1.81
N PHE A 52 7.27 -9.96 2.34
CA PHE A 52 8.21 -9.67 3.43
C PHE A 52 7.91 -10.45 4.70
N LEU A 53 6.64 -10.63 5.08
CA LEU A 53 6.29 -11.39 6.28
C LEU A 53 6.58 -12.90 6.11
N ALA A 54 6.18 -13.46 4.96
CA ALA A 54 6.26 -14.90 4.69
C ALA A 54 7.66 -15.35 4.29
N ASP A 55 8.25 -14.74 3.26
CA ASP A 55 9.47 -15.25 2.62
C ASP A 55 10.75 -14.67 3.23
N VAL A 56 10.67 -13.48 3.83
CA VAL A 56 11.84 -12.80 4.44
C VAL A 56 11.83 -12.94 5.97
N LEU A 57 10.84 -12.38 6.66
CA LEU A 57 10.85 -12.26 8.12
C LEU A 57 10.70 -13.61 8.83
N ALA A 58 9.72 -14.44 8.42
CA ALA A 58 9.55 -15.76 9.01
C ALA A 58 10.77 -16.66 8.79
N VAL A 59 11.38 -16.62 7.59
CA VAL A 59 12.60 -17.38 7.26
C VAL A 59 13.81 -16.90 8.06
N LEU A 60 14.00 -15.59 8.22
CA LEU A 60 15.09 -15.02 9.04
C LEU A 60 14.96 -15.38 10.53
N ILE A 61 13.73 -15.42 11.06
CA ILE A 61 13.48 -15.84 12.44
C ILE A 61 13.71 -17.36 12.59
N ALA A 62 13.12 -18.18 11.72
CA ALA A 62 13.22 -19.64 11.80
C ALA A 62 14.64 -20.18 11.61
N ARG A 63 15.48 -19.48 10.83
CA ARG A 63 16.91 -19.83 10.62
C ARG A 63 17.86 -19.16 11.63
N TYR A 64 17.36 -18.46 12.65
CA TYR A 64 18.15 -17.66 13.60
C TYR A 64 19.03 -16.58 12.95
N GLY A 65 18.77 -16.20 11.69
CA GLY A 65 19.45 -15.11 10.99
C GLY A 65 19.11 -13.73 11.58
N MET A 66 17.98 -13.63 12.28
CA MET A 66 17.61 -12.48 13.11
C MET A 66 17.46 -12.92 14.56
N SER A 67 18.20 -12.28 15.48
CA SER A 67 18.08 -12.53 16.92
C SER A 67 16.73 -12.04 17.48
N PRO A 68 16.19 -12.63 18.56
CA PRO A 68 14.90 -12.22 19.12
C PRO A 68 14.80 -10.71 19.45
N VAL A 69 15.91 -10.07 19.85
CA VAL A 69 15.96 -8.62 20.12
C VAL A 69 15.88 -7.80 18.85
N GLN A 70 16.51 -8.23 17.74
CA GLN A 70 16.35 -7.56 16.43
C GLN A 70 14.90 -7.70 15.95
N SER A 71 14.30 -8.88 16.05
CA SER A 71 12.89 -9.11 15.67
C SER A 71 11.94 -8.24 16.49
N ALA A 72 12.11 -8.19 17.82
CA ALA A 72 11.29 -7.36 18.71
C ALA A 72 11.45 -5.85 18.44
N VAL A 73 12.67 -5.38 18.17
CA VAL A 73 12.93 -3.97 17.79
C VAL A 73 12.30 -3.63 16.44
N LEU A 74 12.42 -4.51 15.44
CA LEU A 74 11.82 -4.32 14.12
C LEU A 74 10.28 -4.26 14.19
N LEU A 75 9.66 -5.26 14.81
CA LEU A 75 8.20 -5.32 14.97
C LEU A 75 7.66 -4.13 15.77
N PHE A 76 8.36 -3.71 16.83
CA PHE A 76 8.01 -2.50 17.57
C PHE A 76 8.07 -1.25 16.68
N CYS A 77 9.10 -1.12 15.82
CA CYS A 77 9.20 0.00 14.89
C CYS A 77 8.07 -0.02 13.84
N MET A 78 7.78 -1.18 13.25
CA MET A 78 6.68 -1.37 12.30
C MET A 78 5.31 -1.01 12.88
N GLY A 79 5.00 -1.44 14.11
CA GLY A 79 3.72 -1.15 14.78
C GLY A 79 3.58 0.28 15.33
N ARG A 80 4.68 1.03 15.46
CA ARG A 80 4.68 2.39 16.05
C ARG A 80 4.96 3.52 15.06
N GLN A 81 5.48 3.23 13.86
CA GLN A 81 5.64 4.26 12.83
C GLN A 81 4.29 4.84 12.37
N VAL A 82 4.33 6.09 11.92
CA VAL A 82 3.27 6.79 11.18
C VAL A 82 3.92 7.34 9.93
N GLU A 83 3.34 7.09 8.75
CA GLU A 83 3.92 7.46 7.44
C GLU A 83 5.38 6.98 7.26
N GLY A 84 5.69 5.79 7.76
CA GLY A 84 7.05 5.22 7.75
C GLY A 84 8.01 5.88 8.75
N ARG A 85 7.59 6.83 9.57
CA ARG A 85 8.45 7.60 10.49
C ARG A 85 8.11 7.33 11.97
N LEU A 86 9.14 7.22 12.80
CA LEU A 86 9.02 6.99 14.24
C LEU A 86 10.04 7.85 15.02
N LYS A 87 9.55 8.87 15.73
CA LYS A 87 10.38 9.76 16.56
C LYS A 87 10.52 9.20 17.98
N ILE A 88 11.56 8.40 18.24
CA ILE A 88 11.79 7.75 19.53
C ILE A 88 13.27 7.60 19.87
N THR A 89 13.62 7.72 21.15
CA THR A 89 14.99 7.48 21.64
C THR A 89 15.20 6.00 21.96
N HIS A 90 16.42 5.47 21.76
CA HIS A 90 16.73 4.06 22.03
C HIS A 90 16.41 3.64 23.48
N ILE A 91 16.49 4.57 24.44
CA ILE A 91 16.16 4.34 25.86
C ILE A 91 14.65 4.05 26.04
N LYS A 92 13.77 4.72 25.29
CA LYS A 92 12.32 4.45 25.34
C LYS A 92 11.97 3.09 24.72
N VAL A 93 12.63 2.73 23.62
CA VAL A 93 12.51 1.39 22.99
C VAL A 93 12.98 0.30 23.95
N ALA A 94 14.19 0.46 24.51
CA ALA A 94 14.78 -0.46 25.49
C ALA A 94 13.88 -0.68 26.72
N ARG A 95 13.36 0.40 27.32
CA ARG A 95 12.42 0.33 28.45
C ARG A 95 11.11 -0.38 28.10
N HIS A 96 10.57 -0.19 26.89
CA HIS A 96 9.32 -0.83 26.48
C HIS A 96 9.48 -2.33 26.19
N LEU A 97 10.64 -2.73 25.64
CA LEU A 97 10.96 -4.11 25.30
C LEU A 97 11.63 -4.90 26.44
N GLY A 98 11.88 -4.28 27.60
CA GLY A 98 12.52 -4.94 28.75
C GLY A 98 14.00 -5.31 28.53
N VAL A 99 14.67 -4.71 27.55
CA VAL A 99 16.04 -5.06 27.14
C VAL A 99 17.02 -3.90 27.35
N GLU A 100 18.32 -4.24 27.38
CA GLU A 100 19.41 -3.30 27.56
C GLU A 100 19.60 -2.33 26.37
N ARG A 101 19.98 -1.08 26.64
CA ARG A 101 20.09 -0.01 25.62
C ARG A 101 21.14 -0.34 24.55
N ALA A 102 22.26 -0.98 24.91
CA ALA A 102 23.27 -1.36 23.94
C ALA A 102 22.76 -2.47 23.00
N ASN A 103 21.96 -3.42 23.51
CA ASN A 103 21.32 -4.45 22.67
C ASN A 103 20.38 -3.83 21.63
N VAL A 104 19.53 -2.87 22.01
CA VAL A 104 18.70 -2.11 21.04
C VAL A 104 19.57 -1.32 20.06
N THR A 105 20.64 -0.69 20.52
CA THR A 105 21.51 0.12 19.65
C THR A 105 22.27 -0.73 18.63
N ARG A 106 22.72 -1.94 19.02
CA ARG A 106 23.30 -2.95 18.11
C ARG A 106 22.25 -3.48 17.13
N ALA A 107 21.05 -3.82 17.60
CA ALA A 107 19.95 -4.30 16.76
C ALA A 107 19.55 -3.28 15.68
N LEU A 108 19.40 -2.01 16.04
CA LEU A 108 19.09 -0.93 15.09
C LEU A 108 20.19 -0.76 14.02
N GLY A 109 21.46 -1.01 14.36
CA GLY A 109 22.56 -1.04 13.38
C GLY A 109 22.44 -2.19 12.38
N SER A 110 22.13 -3.40 12.84
CA SER A 110 21.92 -4.55 11.93
C SER A 110 20.73 -4.34 10.99
N LEU A 111 19.60 -3.86 11.52
CA LEU A 111 18.39 -3.59 10.75
C LEU A 111 18.57 -2.45 9.72
N GLU A 112 19.48 -1.52 9.99
CA GLU A 112 19.89 -0.47 9.04
C GLU A 112 20.81 -1.00 7.93
N ASN A 113 21.76 -1.88 8.27
CA ASN A 113 22.60 -2.58 7.29
C ASN A 113 21.78 -3.50 6.35
N TRP A 114 20.62 -3.98 6.80
CA TRP A 114 19.67 -4.75 5.99
C TRP A 114 18.61 -3.88 5.29
N HIS A 115 18.73 -2.54 5.34
CA HIS A 115 17.80 -1.58 4.74
C HIS A 115 16.31 -1.74 5.13
N MET A 116 16.05 -2.38 6.27
CA MET A 116 14.70 -2.54 6.83
C MET A 116 14.24 -1.26 7.55
N ILE A 117 15.20 -0.55 8.15
CA ILE A 117 15.05 0.77 8.74
C ILE A 117 16.20 1.68 8.33
N GLN A 118 16.10 2.97 8.64
CA GLN A 118 17.18 3.94 8.53
C GLN A 118 17.11 4.94 9.68
N ARG A 119 18.24 5.26 10.30
CA ARG A 119 18.36 6.26 11.35
C ARG A 119 18.61 7.63 10.70
N ARG A 120 17.82 8.62 11.09
CA ARG A 120 17.98 10.02 10.71
C ARG A 120 18.25 10.86 11.98
N ALA A 121 18.61 12.13 11.78
CA ALA A 121 18.87 13.05 12.89
C ALA A 121 17.65 13.21 13.83
N ASN A 122 17.86 13.83 15.00
CA ASN A 122 16.82 14.19 15.96
C ASN A 122 16.00 12.99 16.52
N SER A 123 16.63 11.81 16.62
CA SER A 123 16.01 10.55 17.07
C SER A 123 14.79 10.13 16.23
N VAL A 124 14.90 10.27 14.91
CA VAL A 124 13.91 9.77 13.95
C VAL A 124 14.43 8.46 13.34
N ILE A 125 13.65 7.40 13.49
CA ILE A 125 13.82 6.13 12.77
C ILE A 125 12.82 6.16 11.61
N VAL A 126 13.29 5.87 10.40
CA VAL A 126 12.45 5.62 9.22
C VAL A 126 12.36 4.10 9.04
N VAL A 127 11.15 3.56 8.94
CA VAL A 127 10.89 2.18 8.53
C VAL A 127 10.69 2.17 7.02
N ASN A 128 11.22 1.16 6.33
CA ASN A 128 11.10 1.04 4.88
C ASN A 128 9.61 0.95 4.45
N PRO A 129 9.07 1.89 3.65
CA PRO A 129 7.65 1.89 3.25
C PRO A 129 7.23 0.71 2.38
N LEU A 130 8.16 -0.05 1.79
CA LEU A 130 7.86 -1.32 1.11
C LEU A 130 7.58 -2.45 2.11
N ILE A 131 8.20 -2.40 3.29
CA ILE A 131 8.01 -3.38 4.36
C ILE A 131 6.73 -3.06 5.12
N CYS A 132 6.60 -1.84 5.63
CA CYS A 132 5.48 -1.43 6.47
C CYS A 132 5.23 0.09 6.37
N PHE A 133 4.00 0.48 6.07
CA PHE A 133 3.59 1.87 5.99
C PHE A 133 2.23 2.10 6.64
N LYS A 134 2.09 3.21 7.37
CA LYS A 134 0.86 3.58 8.09
C LYS A 134 0.38 4.94 7.61
N GLY A 135 -0.50 4.93 6.61
CA GLY A 135 -1.06 6.10 5.94
C GLY A 135 -1.83 5.68 4.69
N ASN A 136 -2.22 6.65 3.87
CA ASN A 136 -2.84 6.39 2.56
C ASN A 136 -1.80 5.89 1.53
N GLY A 137 -2.23 5.14 0.51
CA GLY A 137 -1.38 4.63 -0.57
C GLY A 137 -0.74 5.72 -1.43
N ASP A 138 -1.35 6.90 -1.52
CA ASP A 138 -0.76 8.06 -2.20
C ASP A 138 0.41 8.64 -1.39
N LEU A 139 0.25 8.78 -0.06
CA LEU A 139 1.34 9.16 0.86
C LEU A 139 2.47 8.12 0.87
N GLN A 140 2.16 6.83 0.69
CA GLN A 140 3.16 5.79 0.51
C GLN A 140 3.96 6.00 -0.78
N ARG A 141 3.29 6.37 -1.88
CA ARG A 141 3.92 6.66 -3.18
C ARG A 141 4.83 7.88 -3.11
N GLU A 142 4.38 8.96 -2.46
CA GLU A 142 5.19 10.15 -2.18
C GLU A 142 6.41 9.82 -1.32
N ALA A 143 6.23 9.02 -0.25
CA ALA A 143 7.34 8.61 0.62
C ALA A 143 8.37 7.72 -0.13
N LEU A 144 7.91 6.84 -1.02
CA LEU A 144 8.77 6.02 -1.88
C LEU A 144 9.52 6.87 -2.91
N GLU A 145 8.87 7.86 -3.52
CA GLU A 145 9.52 8.74 -4.49
C GLU A 145 10.56 9.67 -3.82
N GLN A 146 10.27 10.18 -2.62
CA GLN A 146 11.27 10.88 -1.81
C GLN A 146 12.47 9.98 -1.47
N LEU A 147 12.23 8.70 -1.12
CA LEU A 147 13.32 7.76 -0.86
C LEU A 147 14.16 7.44 -2.10
N ARG A 148 13.54 7.37 -3.29
CA ARG A 148 14.27 7.25 -4.57
C ARG A 148 15.11 8.49 -4.85
N GLN A 149 14.60 9.69 -4.58
CA GLN A 149 15.34 10.94 -4.74
C GLN A 149 16.51 11.05 -3.75
N ASP A 150 16.30 10.70 -2.47
CA ASP A 150 17.36 10.57 -1.46
C ASP A 150 18.44 9.56 -1.90
N ALA A 151 18.05 8.41 -2.43
CA ALA A 151 18.98 7.37 -2.91
C ALA A 151 19.77 7.81 -4.15
N ARG A 152 19.11 8.42 -5.15
CA ARG A 152 19.76 9.05 -6.32
C ARG A 152 20.74 10.15 -5.90
N ALA A 153 20.39 10.97 -4.90
CA ALA A 153 21.27 12.01 -4.37
C ALA A 153 22.49 11.42 -3.62
N ALA A 154 22.30 10.35 -2.85
CA ALA A 154 23.38 9.62 -2.18
C ALA A 154 24.34 8.96 -3.20
N LEU A 155 23.82 8.28 -4.21
CA LEU A 155 24.60 7.71 -5.32
C LEU A 155 25.44 8.79 -6.02
N ARG A 156 24.82 9.90 -6.45
CA ARG A 156 25.50 11.03 -7.11
C ARG A 156 26.61 11.68 -6.27
N LYS A 157 26.59 11.51 -4.94
CA LYS A 157 27.58 12.02 -3.99
C LYS A 157 28.70 11.02 -3.67
N HIS A 158 28.38 9.74 -3.55
CA HIS A 158 29.32 8.70 -3.09
C HIS A 158 29.94 7.87 -4.21
N TYR A 159 29.28 7.78 -5.36
CA TYR A 159 29.72 7.02 -6.53
C TYR A 159 29.54 7.87 -7.80
N PRO A 160 30.40 8.87 -8.03
CA PRO A 160 30.26 9.80 -9.15
C PRO A 160 30.45 9.14 -10.52
N GLU A 161 31.08 7.97 -10.59
CA GLU A 161 31.35 7.22 -11.82
C GLU A 161 30.12 6.46 -12.33
N MET A 162 29.24 5.95 -11.45
CA MET A 162 27.97 5.29 -11.83
C MET A 162 26.89 6.27 -12.31
N ARG A 163 27.27 7.44 -12.85
CA ARG A 163 26.32 8.42 -13.43
C ARG A 163 25.80 8.01 -14.80
N GLU A 164 26.65 7.39 -15.61
CA GLU A 164 26.33 7.09 -17.00
C GLU A 164 25.49 5.81 -17.09
N ASP A 165 25.91 4.74 -16.41
CA ASP A 165 25.16 3.48 -16.31
C ASP A 165 23.74 3.67 -15.77
N VAL A 166 23.57 4.48 -14.71
CA VAL A 166 22.25 4.69 -14.10
C VAL A 166 21.33 5.50 -15.02
N LEU A 167 21.84 6.46 -15.79
CA LEU A 167 21.04 7.18 -16.78
C LEU A 167 20.65 6.28 -17.96
N ALA A 168 21.57 5.45 -18.44
CA ALA A 168 21.29 4.47 -19.50
C ALA A 168 20.27 3.41 -19.05
N LEU A 169 20.36 2.92 -17.81
CA LEU A 169 19.41 1.98 -17.23
C LEU A 169 18.04 2.62 -16.94
N GLU A 170 18.00 3.87 -16.50
CA GLU A 170 16.73 4.62 -16.33
C GLU A 170 16.06 4.91 -17.69
N GLN A 171 16.83 5.18 -18.74
CA GLN A 171 16.34 5.29 -20.12
C GLN A 171 15.80 3.95 -20.64
N ALA A 172 16.59 2.88 -20.58
CA ALA A 172 16.16 1.54 -21.01
C ALA A 172 14.92 1.04 -20.25
N ALA A 173 14.82 1.33 -18.94
CA ALA A 173 13.63 1.02 -18.13
C ALA A 173 12.41 1.89 -18.48
N SER A 174 12.60 3.08 -19.07
CA SER A 174 11.51 3.90 -19.60
C SER A 174 11.08 3.48 -21.01
N GLU A 175 11.99 2.92 -21.80
CA GLU A 175 11.75 2.46 -23.18
C GLU A 175 11.24 1.01 -23.26
N SER A 176 11.43 0.19 -22.22
CA SER A 176 11.15 -1.25 -22.28
C SER A 176 10.48 -1.84 -21.03
N PHE A 177 9.19 -1.52 -20.85
CA PHE A 177 8.25 -2.48 -20.27
C PHE A 177 7.19 -2.82 -21.32
N PRO A 178 7.06 -4.09 -21.78
CA PRO A 178 5.90 -4.48 -22.58
C PRO A 178 4.65 -4.29 -21.72
N GLU A 179 3.60 -3.69 -22.29
CA GLU A 179 2.31 -3.59 -21.58
C GLU A 179 1.88 -4.99 -21.13
N PHE A 180 1.58 -5.14 -19.85
CA PHE A 180 1.06 -6.39 -19.31
C PHE A 180 -0.37 -6.58 -19.82
N ALA A 181 -0.49 -7.12 -21.03
CA ALA A 181 -1.76 -7.46 -21.66
C ALA A 181 -2.57 -8.29 -20.66
N ARG A 182 -3.69 -7.74 -20.20
CA ARG A 182 -4.56 -8.44 -19.25
C ARG A 182 -4.91 -9.79 -19.87
N PRO A 183 -4.75 -10.92 -19.14
CA PRO A 183 -5.16 -12.21 -19.67
C PRO A 183 -6.61 -12.10 -20.11
N ALA A 184 -6.89 -12.50 -21.36
CA ALA A 184 -8.17 -12.26 -21.99
C ALA A 184 -9.30 -12.75 -21.08
N VAL A 185 -10.24 -11.85 -20.76
CA VAL A 185 -11.39 -12.21 -19.92
C VAL A 185 -12.06 -13.39 -20.59
N PRO A 186 -12.12 -14.58 -19.95
CA PRO A 186 -12.71 -15.75 -20.58
C PRO A 186 -14.16 -15.41 -20.91
N GLU A 187 -14.57 -15.66 -22.16
CA GLU A 187 -15.90 -15.27 -22.63
C GLU A 187 -16.96 -15.74 -21.63
N PRO A 188 -17.95 -14.88 -21.30
CA PRO A 188 -18.94 -15.20 -20.29
C PRO A 188 -19.74 -16.40 -20.75
N ARG A 189 -19.37 -17.59 -20.26
CA ARG A 189 -20.06 -18.85 -20.55
C ARG A 189 -21.50 -18.69 -20.08
N THR A 190 -22.40 -18.45 -21.04
CA THR A 190 -23.85 -18.39 -20.90
C THR A 190 -24.39 -19.80 -20.63
N ARG A 191 -23.94 -20.38 -19.52
CA ARG A 191 -24.54 -21.56 -18.92
C ARG A 191 -25.88 -21.11 -18.39
N GLN A 192 -26.91 -21.20 -19.24
CA GLN A 192 -28.30 -21.04 -18.84
C GLN A 192 -28.53 -21.95 -17.64
N LEU A 193 -28.77 -21.34 -16.47
CA LEU A 193 -29.28 -22.06 -15.32
C LEU A 193 -30.71 -22.43 -15.68
N ALA A 194 -30.92 -23.68 -16.08
CA ALA A 194 -32.24 -24.24 -16.26
C ALA A 194 -32.88 -24.36 -14.88
N PHE A 195 -33.56 -23.29 -14.45
CA PHE A 195 -34.51 -23.31 -13.36
C PHE A 195 -35.73 -24.12 -13.81
N GLY A 196 -35.60 -25.44 -13.70
CA GLY A 196 -36.73 -26.36 -13.83
C GLY A 196 -37.49 -26.43 -12.52
N ASP A 197 -38.56 -25.65 -12.44
CA ASP A 197 -39.65 -25.82 -11.48
C ASP A 197 -40.98 -25.97 -12.26
N ASN A 198 -42.02 -26.48 -11.59
CA ASN A 198 -43.14 -27.17 -12.24
C ASN A 198 -44.43 -26.33 -12.31
N ASP A 199 -45.15 -26.49 -13.42
CA ASP A 199 -46.59 -26.26 -13.68
C ASP A 199 -46.92 -27.24 -14.84
N VAL A 200 -47.89 -28.18 -14.88
CA VAL A 200 -49.21 -28.42 -14.22
C VAL A 200 -50.24 -27.32 -14.51
N GLU A 201 -51.49 -27.54 -14.94
CA GLU A 201 -52.28 -28.76 -15.30
C GLU A 201 -52.18 -29.03 -16.85
N GLU A 202 -53.08 -29.60 -17.66
CA GLU A 202 -54.47 -30.14 -17.59
C GLU A 202 -54.65 -31.30 -18.62
N GLU A 203 -55.69 -31.31 -19.47
CA GLU A 203 -56.11 -32.40 -20.40
C GLU A 203 -56.34 -31.84 -21.84
N ALA A 204 -56.84 -32.50 -22.91
CA ALA A 204 -57.61 -33.74 -23.11
C ALA A 204 -57.56 -34.24 -24.58
N CYS A 205 -58.24 -35.38 -24.86
CA CYS A 205 -58.49 -36.04 -26.17
C CYS A 205 -57.32 -36.77 -26.83
#